data_AF-A0A1J8Q6H5-F1
#
_entry.id   AF-A0A1J8Q6H5-F1
#
_cell.length_a   1.000
_cell.length_b   1.000
_cell.length_c   1.000
_cell.angle_alpha   90.00
_cell.angle_beta   90.00
_cell.angle_gamma   90.00
#
_symmetry.space_group_name_H-M   'P 1'
#
loop_
_entity.id
_entity.type
_entity.pdbx_description
1 polymer ?
#
loop_
_entity_poly.entity_id
_entity_poly.type
_entity_poly.pdbx_seq_one_letter_code
_entity_poly.pdbx_strand_id
1 'polypeptide(L)'
;MRDYFSLDQLDRRSLAALCRVCHSFKDVALDMLWAELEDLHPLFPVFHEIYGLALEIHSYTLRRPVTIVEWSIFEQYASRVRVLGDGSSIFGDLEAEFVHTIMGLTSKLLLPNLRELCCGDCDPDLHACVRYFLSPVLISFQVSASARPD
;
A
#
# COMPACT_ATOMS: atom_id res chain seq x y z
N MET A 1 15.34 17.38 -12.27
CA MET A 1 14.75 16.59 -11.17
C MET A 1 14.10 15.35 -11.78
N ARG A 2 14.88 14.42 -12.33
CA ARG A 2 14.35 13.26 -13.09
C ARG A 2 15.24 11.99 -13.07
N ASP A 3 16.24 11.93 -12.19
CA ASP A 3 17.17 10.79 -12.12
C ASP A 3 16.92 9.85 -10.92
N TYR A 4 16.00 10.19 -10.01
CA TYR A 4 15.68 9.36 -8.84
C TYR A 4 14.87 8.09 -9.19
N PHE A 5 13.96 8.17 -10.17
CA PHE A 5 13.04 7.08 -10.53
C PHE A 5 13.74 5.82 -11.09
N SER A 6 14.90 5.97 -11.72
CA SER A 6 15.63 4.84 -12.33
C SER A 6 16.54 4.12 -11.34
N LEU A 7 16.99 4.81 -10.28
CA LEU A 7 17.82 4.23 -9.22
C LEU A 7 16.97 3.38 -8.27
N ASP A 8 15.78 3.86 -7.89
CA ASP A 8 14.89 3.12 -6.99
C ASP A 8 14.45 1.76 -7.56
N GLN A 9 14.07 1.70 -8.84
CA GLN A 9 13.66 0.44 -9.47
C GLN A 9 14.78 -0.60 -9.57
N LEU A 10 16.03 -0.16 -9.76
CA LEU A 10 17.19 -1.05 -9.84
C LEU A 10 17.51 -1.64 -8.46
N ASP A 11 17.38 -0.83 -7.41
CA ASP A 11 17.57 -1.24 -6.02
C ASP A 11 16.45 -2.20 -5.58
N ARG A 12 15.19 -1.91 -5.90
CA ARG A 12 14.06 -2.81 -5.63
C ARG A 12 14.21 -4.17 -6.32
N ARG A 13 14.67 -4.21 -7.58
CA ARG A 13 14.95 -5.47 -8.30
C ARG A 13 16.07 -6.27 -7.64
N SER A 14 17.11 -5.58 -7.18
CA SER A 14 18.24 -6.20 -6.48
C SER A 14 17.81 -6.77 -5.12
N LEU A 15 17.00 -6.03 -4.35
CA LEU A 15 16.41 -6.51 -3.10
C LEU A 15 15.51 -7.73 -3.33
N ALA A 16 14.66 -7.71 -4.36
CA ALA A 16 13.82 -8.84 -4.72
C ALA A 16 14.63 -10.08 -5.14
N ALA A 17 15.78 -9.87 -5.82
CA ALA A 17 16.71 -10.95 -6.14
C ALA A 17 17.36 -11.51 -4.86
N LEU A 18 17.82 -10.65 -3.94
CA LEU A 18 18.40 -11.06 -2.66
C LEU A 18 17.43 -11.88 -1.81
N CYS A 19 16.14 -11.52 -1.79
CA CYS A 19 15.07 -12.30 -1.15
C CYS A 19 15.02 -13.76 -1.63
N ARG A 20 15.40 -14.03 -2.88
CA ARG A 20 15.32 -15.35 -3.51
C ARG A 20 16.58 -16.19 -3.33
N VAL A 21 17.73 -15.57 -3.04
CA VAL A 21 19.02 -16.26 -3.01
C VAL A 21 19.34 -16.83 -1.62
N CYS A 22 18.90 -16.18 -0.53
CA CYS A 22 19.22 -16.64 0.81
C CYS A 22 18.08 -16.40 1.81
N HIS A 23 17.66 -17.46 2.51
CA HIS A 23 16.65 -17.38 3.56
C HIS A 23 17.04 -16.43 4.71
N SER A 24 18.33 -16.30 5.03
CA SER A 24 18.82 -15.41 6.09
C SER A 24 18.68 -13.93 5.73
N PHE A 25 18.69 -13.57 4.44
CA PHE A 25 18.50 -12.20 3.99
C PHE A 25 17.06 -11.88 3.60
N LYS A 26 16.21 -12.91 3.48
CA LYS A 26 14.82 -12.76 3.05
C LYS A 26 14.05 -11.75 3.89
N ASP A 27 14.10 -11.86 5.22
CA ASP A 27 13.32 -10.96 6.08
C ASP A 27 13.83 -9.52 6.02
N VAL A 28 15.14 -9.31 6.02
CA VAL A 28 15.73 -7.96 5.92
C VAL A 28 15.44 -7.34 4.56
N ALA A 29 15.55 -8.10 3.48
CA ALA A 29 15.28 -7.61 2.14
C ALA A 29 13.78 -7.34 1.91
N LEU A 30 12.89 -8.13 2.51
CA LEU A 30 11.46 -7.82 2.56
C LEU A 30 11.17 -6.56 3.38
N ASP A 31 11.82 -6.38 4.54
CA ASP A 31 11.68 -5.14 5.32
C ASP A 31 12.04 -3.91 4.48
N MET A 32 13.13 -3.97 3.72
CA MET A 32 13.53 -2.87 2.85
C MET A 32 12.59 -2.69 1.65
N LEU A 33 12.16 -3.78 1.01
CA LEU A 33 11.30 -3.71 -0.18
C LEU A 33 9.91 -3.13 0.12
N TRP A 34 9.38 -3.40 1.31
CA TRP A 34 8.05 -2.98 1.74
C TRP A 34 8.07 -1.77 2.69
N ALA A 35 9.25 -1.29 3.12
CA ALA A 35 9.36 -0.15 4.03
C ALA A 35 8.71 1.11 3.47
N GLU A 36 8.88 1.36 2.17
CA GLU A 36 8.43 2.56 1.48
C GLU A 36 7.58 2.16 0.29
N LEU A 37 6.34 2.65 0.25
CA LEU A 37 5.39 2.41 -0.82
C LEU A 37 4.80 3.73 -1.31
N GLU A 38 4.75 3.91 -2.63
CA GLU A 38 4.09 5.06 -3.26
C GLU A 38 2.58 5.03 -3.03
N ASP A 39 1.99 3.83 -3.09
CA ASP A 39 0.57 3.57 -2.89
C ASP A 39 0.33 2.16 -2.29
N LEU A 40 -0.92 1.83 -1.99
CA LEU A 40 -1.30 0.54 -1.41
C LEU A 40 -1.49 -0.58 -2.43
N HIS A 41 -1.48 -0.28 -3.73
CA HIS A 41 -1.74 -1.27 -4.78
C HIS A 41 -0.82 -2.51 -4.67
N PRO A 42 0.49 -2.40 -4.33
CA PRO A 42 1.36 -3.56 -4.12
C PRO A 42 0.95 -4.52 -3.00
N LEU A 43 0.15 -4.09 -2.02
CA LEU A 43 -0.30 -4.97 -0.92
C LEU A 43 -1.49 -5.85 -1.32
N PHE A 44 -2.25 -5.42 -2.33
CA PHE A 44 -3.45 -6.10 -2.77
C PHE A 44 -3.30 -7.25 -3.81
N PRO A 45 -2.14 -7.57 -4.43
CA PRO A 45 -2.02 -8.71 -5.31
C PRO A 45 -2.24 -10.05 -4.62
N VAL A 46 -2.05 -10.13 -3.29
CA VAL A 46 -2.44 -11.29 -2.47
C VAL A 46 -3.92 -11.62 -2.66
N PHE A 47 -4.71 -10.60 -2.97
CA PHE A 47 -6.12 -10.74 -3.23
C PHE A 47 -6.44 -10.94 -4.72
N HIS A 48 -5.51 -10.78 -5.65
CA HIS A 48 -5.81 -10.83 -7.10
C HIS A 48 -6.41 -12.17 -7.57
N GLU A 49 -6.14 -13.30 -6.90
CA GLU A 49 -6.81 -14.58 -7.19
C GLU A 49 -8.26 -14.66 -6.63
N ILE A 50 -8.57 -13.82 -5.64
CA ILE A 50 -9.84 -13.74 -4.91
C ILE A 50 -10.81 -12.78 -5.61
N TYR A 51 -10.27 -11.75 -6.26
CA TYR A 51 -11.06 -10.76 -6.99
C TYR A 51 -10.94 -11.02 -8.48
N GLY A 52 -12.09 -11.11 -9.16
CA GLY A 52 -12.08 -11.17 -10.60
C GLY A 52 -11.80 -9.79 -11.15
N LEU A 53 -10.65 -9.57 -11.79
CA LEU A 53 -10.51 -8.39 -12.62
C LEU A 53 -11.43 -8.57 -13.83
N ALA A 54 -12.60 -7.92 -13.81
CA ALA A 54 -13.40 -7.79 -15.02
C ALA A 54 -12.67 -6.77 -15.91
N LEU A 55 -11.80 -7.28 -16.79
CA LEU A 55 -10.97 -6.47 -17.71
C LEU A 55 -11.78 -5.45 -18.51
N GLU A 56 -13.08 -5.67 -18.70
CA GLU A 56 -13.97 -4.76 -19.42
C GLU A 56 -14.44 -3.55 -18.60
N ILE A 57 -14.37 -3.59 -17.26
CA ILE A 57 -14.99 -2.58 -16.38
C ILE A 57 -14.00 -2.04 -15.32
N HIS A 58 -12.77 -2.56 -15.23
CA HIS A 58 -11.80 -2.22 -14.16
C HIS A 58 -12.39 -2.37 -12.74
N SER A 59 -13.44 -3.19 -12.58
CA SER A 59 -14.09 -3.37 -11.30
C SER A 59 -13.56 -4.59 -10.55
N TYR A 60 -13.26 -4.40 -9.28
CA TYR A 60 -12.76 -5.45 -8.39
C TYR A 60 -13.91 -6.07 -7.62
N THR A 61 -14.47 -7.17 -8.13
CA THR A 61 -15.53 -7.91 -7.43
C THR A 61 -14.97 -9.05 -6.59
N LEU A 62 -15.31 -9.06 -5.30
CA LEU A 62 -14.98 -10.15 -4.38
C LEU A 62 -15.71 -11.43 -4.82
N ARG A 63 -14.97 -12.41 -5.37
CA ARG A 63 -15.59 -13.67 -5.83
C ARG A 63 -15.90 -14.63 -4.70
N ARG A 64 -15.14 -14.53 -3.60
CA ARG A 64 -15.30 -15.35 -2.40
C ARG A 64 -14.80 -14.59 -1.17
N PRO A 65 -15.25 -14.94 0.05
CA PRO A 65 -14.71 -14.37 1.27
C PRO A 65 -13.18 -14.52 1.35
N VAL A 66 -12.53 -13.49 1.89
CA VAL A 66 -11.11 -13.53 2.26
C VAL A 66 -10.91 -14.54 3.38
N THR A 67 -9.97 -15.47 3.20
CA THR A 67 -9.63 -16.43 4.25
C THR A 67 -8.68 -15.80 5.29
N ILE A 68 -8.67 -16.38 6.49
CA ILE A 68 -7.77 -15.97 7.59
C ILE A 68 -6.29 -16.08 7.17
N VAL A 69 -5.95 -17.06 6.32
CA VAL A 69 -4.58 -17.27 5.85
C VAL A 69 -4.15 -16.15 4.91
N GLU A 70 -5.00 -15.76 3.96
CA GLU A 70 -4.73 -14.66 3.03
C GLU A 70 -4.63 -13.32 3.76
N TRP A 71 -5.53 -13.10 4.73
CA TRP A 71 -5.47 -11.91 5.58
C TRP A 71 -4.17 -11.85 6.41
N SER A 72 -3.73 -12.98 6.95
CA SER A 72 -2.45 -13.05 7.68
C SER A 72 -1.25 -12.70 6.79
N ILE A 73 -1.27 -13.08 5.50
CA ILE A 73 -0.22 -12.72 4.54
C ILE A 73 -0.23 -11.21 4.27
N PHE A 74 -1.43 -10.64 4.08
CA PHE A 74 -1.58 -9.20 3.96
C PHE A 74 -1.01 -8.48 5.19
N GLU A 75 -1.42 -8.86 6.41
CA GLU A 75 -0.93 -8.27 7.65
C GLU A 75 0.60 -8.38 7.78
N GLN A 76 1.20 -9.49 7.33
CA GLN A 76 2.65 -9.69 7.35
C GLN A 76 3.38 -8.64 6.51
N TYR A 77 2.93 -8.34 5.29
CA TYR A 77 3.55 -7.32 4.45
C TYR A 77 3.20 -5.91 4.91
N ALA A 78 1.93 -5.69 5.27
CA ALA A 78 1.42 -4.42 5.73
C ALA A 78 2.13 -3.92 7.01
N SER A 79 2.55 -4.84 7.89
CA SER A 79 3.34 -4.53 9.08
C SER A 79 4.76 -4.03 8.77
N ARG A 80 5.28 -4.24 7.56
CA ARG A 80 6.63 -3.80 7.18
C ARG A 80 6.66 -2.36 6.65
N VAL A 81 5.50 -1.84 6.24
CA VAL A 81 5.35 -0.49 5.69
C VAL A 81 5.56 0.56 6.78
N ARG A 82 6.45 1.51 6.48
CA ARG A 82 6.84 2.63 7.37
C ARG A 82 6.57 3.98 6.72
N VAL A 83 6.69 4.08 5.41
CA VAL A 83 6.38 5.27 4.62
C VAL A 83 5.34 4.89 3.59
N LEU A 84 4.25 5.64 3.55
CA LEU A 84 3.21 5.52 2.53
C LEU A 84 2.97 6.88 1.90
N GLY A 85 3.00 6.94 0.58
CA GLY A 85 2.83 8.16 -0.18
C GLY A 85 4.01 8.47 -1.08
N ASP A 86 3.95 9.60 -1.78
CA ASP A 86 4.82 10.02 -2.90
C ASP A 86 4.26 9.67 -4.30
N GLY A 87 3.18 8.87 -4.37
CA GLY A 87 2.36 8.68 -5.56
C GLY A 87 1.31 9.79 -5.78
N SER A 88 0.57 9.72 -6.90
CA SER A 88 -0.55 10.62 -7.19
C SER A 88 -1.78 10.37 -6.31
N SER A 89 -1.96 9.15 -5.82
CA SER A 89 -3.00 8.74 -4.86
C SER A 89 -2.45 7.63 -3.97
N ILE A 90 -2.88 7.59 -2.72
CA ILE A 90 -2.53 6.55 -1.74
C ILE A 90 -3.11 5.19 -2.14
N PHE A 91 -4.23 5.20 -2.85
CA PHE A 91 -4.90 4.01 -3.33
C PHE A 91 -4.46 3.62 -4.74
N GLY A 92 -3.64 4.44 -5.41
CA GLY A 92 -3.21 4.19 -6.80
C GLY A 92 -4.43 4.02 -7.72
N ASP A 93 -4.45 2.91 -8.48
CA ASP A 93 -5.55 2.55 -9.38
C ASP A 93 -6.61 1.64 -8.72
N LEU A 94 -6.63 1.53 -7.38
CA LEU A 94 -7.64 0.75 -6.68
C LEU A 94 -9.00 1.43 -6.73
N GLU A 95 -10.05 0.65 -6.99
CA GLU A 95 -11.42 1.14 -7.01
C GLU A 95 -11.89 1.51 -5.58
N ALA A 96 -12.57 2.64 -5.42
CA ALA A 96 -13.02 3.14 -4.11
C ALA A 96 -13.89 2.11 -3.36
N GLU A 97 -14.76 1.39 -4.07
CA GLU A 97 -15.62 0.35 -3.48
C GLU A 97 -14.81 -0.83 -2.92
N PHE A 98 -13.70 -1.18 -3.59
CA PHE A 98 -12.77 -2.18 -3.10
C PHE A 98 -12.08 -1.72 -1.82
N VAL A 99 -11.58 -0.48 -1.81
CA VAL A 99 -10.96 0.13 -0.62
C VAL A 99 -11.94 0.10 0.55
N HIS A 100 -13.17 0.58 0.35
CA HIS A 100 -14.19 0.56 1.40
C HIS A 100 -14.52 -0.85 1.88
N THR A 101 -14.62 -1.83 0.98
CA THR A 101 -14.91 -3.22 1.34
C THR A 101 -13.81 -3.79 2.24
N ILE A 102 -12.54 -3.66 1.84
CA ILE A 102 -11.40 -4.11 2.63
C ILE A 102 -11.36 -3.42 4.00
N MET A 103 -11.56 -2.10 4.03
CA MET A 103 -11.56 -1.32 5.27
C MET A 103 -12.71 -1.74 6.19
N GLY A 104 -13.82 -2.22 5.65
CA GLY A 104 -14.92 -2.83 6.40
C GLY A 104 -14.60 -4.20 6.99
N LEU A 105 -13.62 -4.93 6.44
CA LEU A 105 -13.21 -6.25 6.96
C LEU A 105 -12.39 -6.16 8.24
N THR A 106 -11.86 -4.98 8.58
CA THR A 106 -11.00 -4.79 9.74
C THR A 106 -11.39 -3.56 10.54
N SER A 107 -11.23 -3.66 11.86
CA SER A 107 -11.30 -2.51 12.77
C SER A 107 -9.92 -2.07 13.24
N LYS A 108 -8.86 -2.74 12.76
CA LYS A 108 -7.47 -2.48 13.13
C LYS A 108 -6.80 -1.60 12.08
N LEU A 109 -5.68 -1.00 12.47
CA LEU A 109 -4.80 -0.28 11.55
C LEU A 109 -4.35 -1.21 10.43
N LEU A 110 -4.42 -0.75 9.18
CA LEU A 110 -3.92 -1.52 8.05
C LEU A 110 -2.40 -1.57 8.07
N LEU A 111 -1.76 -0.44 8.40
CA LEU A 111 -0.32 -0.29 8.43
C LEU A 111 0.13 0.01 9.87
N PRO A 112 0.24 -1.01 10.73
CA PRO A 112 0.44 -0.79 12.17
C PRO A 112 1.77 -0.11 12.49
N ASN A 113 2.78 -0.21 11.62
CA ASN A 113 4.10 0.38 11.80
C ASN A 113 4.35 1.62 10.93
N LEU A 114 3.28 2.21 10.38
CA LEU A 114 3.39 3.42 9.57
C LEU A 114 3.92 4.59 10.40
N ARG A 115 4.99 5.21 9.91
CA ARG A 115 5.69 6.35 10.52
C ARG A 115 5.45 7.63 9.75
N GLU A 116 5.37 7.54 8.43
CA GLU A 116 5.23 8.69 7.56
C GLU A 116 4.11 8.43 6.57
N LEU A 117 3.18 9.37 6.51
CA LEU A 117 2.08 9.37 5.56
C LEU A 117 2.11 10.67 4.77
N CYS A 118 2.36 10.54 3.48
CA CYS A 118 2.50 11.65 2.53
C CYS A 118 1.35 11.58 1.51
N CYS A 119 0.32 12.38 1.75
CA CYS A 119 -0.85 12.43 0.89
C CYS A 119 -0.70 13.58 -0.09
N GLY A 120 -0.79 13.28 -1.39
CA GLY A 120 -0.99 14.28 -2.43
C GLY A 120 -2.33 15.01 -2.28
N ASP A 121 -2.72 15.76 -3.32
CA ASP A 121 -3.96 16.54 -3.32
C ASP A 121 -5.15 15.74 -2.82
N CYS A 122 -5.83 16.29 -1.80
CA CYS A 122 -6.87 15.68 -0.98
C CYS A 122 -7.65 14.57 -1.71
N ASP A 123 -7.14 13.35 -1.57
CA ASP A 123 -7.83 12.15 -2.04
C ASP A 123 -9.16 12.08 -1.26
N PRO A 124 -10.32 12.24 -1.91
CA PRO A 124 -11.60 12.28 -1.22
C PRO A 124 -11.85 10.99 -0.42
N ASP A 125 -11.28 9.87 -0.86
CA ASP A 125 -11.42 8.57 -0.22
C ASP A 125 -10.53 8.44 1.03
N LEU A 126 -9.45 9.23 1.12
CA LEU A 126 -8.60 9.27 2.30
C LEU A 126 -9.40 9.72 3.53
N HIS A 127 -10.30 10.70 3.41
CA HIS A 127 -11.03 11.22 4.56
C HIS A 127 -11.87 10.14 5.25
N ALA A 128 -12.46 9.21 4.49
CA ALA A 128 -13.24 8.10 5.03
C ALA A 128 -12.36 7.02 5.70
N CYS A 129 -11.10 6.90 5.27
CA CYS A 129 -10.22 5.80 5.65
C CYS A 129 -8.97 6.22 6.45
N VAL A 130 -8.77 7.50 6.71
CA VAL A 130 -7.54 8.02 7.36
C VAL A 130 -7.26 7.35 8.70
N ARG A 131 -8.31 7.03 9.47
CA ARG A 131 -8.21 6.37 10.78
C ARG A 131 -7.46 5.03 10.75
N TYR A 132 -7.42 4.35 9.59
CA TYR A 132 -6.75 3.06 9.42
C TYR A 132 -5.23 3.22 9.25
N PHE A 133 -4.75 4.44 9.02
CA PHE A 133 -3.33 4.78 8.84
C PHE A 133 -2.75 5.57 10.02
N LEU A 134 -3.59 6.08 10.93
CA LEU A 134 -3.15 6.83 12.11
C LEU A 134 -2.59 5.91 13.20
N SER A 135 -1.44 5.32 12.93
CA SER A 135 -0.71 4.49 13.88
C SER A 135 -0.20 5.31 15.08
N PRO A 136 -0.14 4.73 16.29
CA PRO A 136 0.50 5.40 17.44
C PRO A 136 2.00 5.67 17.24
N VAL A 137 2.65 5.05 16.26
CA VAL A 137 4.05 5.31 15.90
C VAL A 137 4.21 6.27 14.73
N LEU A 138 3.13 6.93 14.29
CA LEU A 138 3.17 7.93 13.23
C LEU A 138 3.95 9.16 13.70
N ILE A 139 4.96 9.52 12.93
CA ILE A 139 5.89 10.64 13.18
C ILE A 139 5.53 11.83 12.27
N SER A 140 5.18 11.56 11.02
CA SER A 140 4.91 12.57 10.00
C SER A 140 3.57 12.29 9.32
N PHE A 141 2.73 13.32 9.23
CA PHE A 141 1.49 13.31 8.45
C PHE A 141 1.45 14.59 7.62
N GLN A 142 1.52 14.44 6.31
CA GLN A 142 1.51 15.56 5.37
C GLN A 142 0.34 15.40 4.41
N VAL A 143 -0.45 16.48 4.29
CA VAL A 143 -1.51 16.60 3.29
C VAL A 143 -1.23 17.88 2.53
N SER A 144 -0.76 17.75 1.29
CA SER A 144 -0.53 18.89 0.43
C SER A 144 -1.81 19.19 -0.35
N ALA A 145 -2.47 20.30 -0.03
CA ALA A 145 -3.50 20.86 -0.90
C ALA A 145 -2.82 21.78 -1.91
N SER A 146 -2.79 21.39 -3.19
CA SER A 146 -2.43 22.31 -4.25
C SER A 146 -3.60 23.28 -4.43
N ALA A 147 -3.38 24.52 -4.00
CA ALA A 147 -4.23 25.62 -4.41
C ALA A 147 -4.07 25.76 -5.92
N ARG A 148 -5.10 25.37 -6.68
CA ARG A 148 -5.20 25.75 -8.10
C ARG A 148 -5.14 27.29 -8.17
N PRO A 149 -4.20 27.90 -8.91
CA PRO A 149 -4.28 29.32 -9.19
C PRO A 149 -5.46 29.57 -10.14
N ASP A 150 -6.30 30.53 -9.77
CA ASP A 150 -7.48 31.01 -10.52
C ASP A 150 -7.14 31.55 -11.93
#